data_AF-A0A812QAQ3-F1
#
_entry.id   AF-A0A812QAQ3-F1
#
_cell.length_a   1.000
_cell.length_b   1.000
_cell.length_c   1.000
_cell.angle_alpha   90.00
_cell.angle_beta   90.00
_cell.angle_gamma   90.00
#
_symmetry.space_group_name_H-M   'P 1'
#
loop_
_entity.id
_entity.type
_entity.pdbx_description
1 polymer ?
#
loop_
_entity_poly.entity_id
_entity_poly.type
_entity_poly.pdbx_seq_one_letter_code
_entity_poly.pdbx_strand_id
1 'polypeptide(L)'
;MIRDDMQEMPAYALVYGMLCGLNCCFTLLPLVADLAEGRHVEQTVREPTVRVNRTKYESWTTYTQITPFFDMSLGLEFNAESLCMLLTPLTMAAGCYLSACAHVIVDQAAHRLDVQHDEDQFGDSTRHLATLPAAERTLQCPRVFSGKAFKVDT
;
A
#
# COMPACT_ATOMS: atom_id res chain seq x y z
N MET A 1 7.42 -23.52 16.51
CA MET A 1 7.16 -24.09 15.17
C MET A 1 6.28 -23.09 14.42
N ILE A 2 6.86 -21.94 14.06
CA ILE A 2 6.28 -21.04 13.05
C ILE A 2 6.57 -21.76 11.74
N ARG A 3 5.51 -22.07 11.01
CA ARG A 3 5.52 -22.93 9.83
C ARG A 3 6.12 -22.14 8.67
N ASP A 4 6.98 -22.76 7.86
CA ASP A 4 7.68 -22.13 6.71
C ASP A 4 6.75 -21.40 5.72
N ASP A 5 5.43 -21.63 5.78
CA ASP A 5 4.40 -20.89 5.03
C ASP A 5 4.39 -19.36 5.25
N MET A 6 4.99 -18.84 6.32
CA MET A 6 5.02 -17.39 6.57
C MET A 6 6.19 -16.66 5.87
N GLN A 7 7.11 -17.40 5.21
CA GLN A 7 8.26 -16.80 4.53
C GLN A 7 7.86 -15.97 3.30
N GLU A 8 6.75 -16.31 2.64
CA GLU A 8 6.23 -15.59 1.47
C GLU A 8 5.28 -14.42 1.84
N MET A 9 4.88 -14.31 3.12
CA MET A 9 3.98 -13.26 3.59
C MET A 9 4.43 -11.81 3.28
N PRO A 10 5.72 -11.43 3.41
CA PRO A 10 6.15 -10.06 3.07
C PRO A 10 5.99 -9.71 1.60
N ALA A 11 6.14 -10.68 0.69
CA ALA A 11 5.94 -10.46 -0.74
C ALA A 11 4.47 -10.10 -1.03
N TYR A 12 3.52 -10.83 -0.43
CA TYR A 12 2.09 -10.54 -0.57
C TYR A 12 1.69 -9.20 0.05
N ALA A 13 2.28 -8.85 1.20
CA ALA A 13 2.03 -7.56 1.83
C ALA A 13 2.43 -6.42 0.87
N LEU A 14 3.64 -6.47 0.31
CA LEU A 14 4.12 -5.44 -0.62
C LEU A 14 3.25 -5.30 -1.87
N VAL A 15 2.82 -6.42 -2.47
CA VAL A 15 1.88 -6.40 -3.61
C VAL A 15 0.55 -5.76 -3.23
N TYR A 16 0.00 -6.09 -2.06
CA TYR A 16 -1.21 -5.44 -1.54
C TYR A 16 -1.01 -3.92 -1.38
N GLY A 17 0.11 -3.49 -0.80
CA GLY A 17 0.45 -2.07 -0.67
C GLY A 17 0.50 -1.34 -2.02
N MET A 18 1.13 -1.94 -3.03
CA MET A 18 1.17 -1.37 -4.39
C MET A 18 -0.23 -1.24 -5.01
N LEU A 19 -1.06 -2.27 -4.90
CA LEU A 19 -2.43 -2.26 -5.41
C LEU A 19 -3.29 -1.19 -4.71
N CYS A 20 -3.16 -1.07 -3.39
CA CYS A 20 -3.80 0.01 -2.64
C CYS A 20 -3.32 1.39 -3.10
N GLY A 21 -2.02 1.57 -3.35
CA GLY A 21 -1.47 2.81 -3.89
C GLY A 21 -2.03 3.18 -5.27
N LEU A 22 -2.06 2.22 -6.20
CA LEU A 22 -2.60 2.45 -7.55
C LEU A 22 -4.11 2.76 -7.51
N ASN A 23 -4.88 2.00 -6.73
CA ASN A 23 -6.31 2.25 -6.56
C ASN A 23 -6.58 3.61 -5.89
N CYS A 24 -5.72 4.01 -4.95
CA CYS A 24 -5.78 5.34 -4.35
C CYS A 24 -5.59 6.42 -5.41
N CYS A 25 -4.58 6.31 -6.29
CA CYS A 25 -4.35 7.27 -7.36
C CYS A 25 -5.55 7.36 -8.32
N PHE A 26 -6.10 6.22 -8.76
CA PHE A 26 -7.25 6.20 -9.65
C PHE A 26 -8.55 6.69 -9.02
N THR A 27 -8.69 6.58 -7.69
CA THR A 27 -9.84 7.14 -6.97
C THR A 27 -9.64 8.64 -6.69
N LEU A 28 -8.41 9.07 -6.44
CA LEU A 28 -8.09 10.46 -6.10
C LEU A 28 -8.22 11.39 -7.31
N LEU A 29 -7.84 10.93 -8.52
CA LEU A 29 -7.95 11.73 -9.74
C LEU A 29 -9.39 12.22 -10.05
N PRO A 30 -10.41 11.35 -10.17
CA PRO A 30 -11.78 11.79 -10.39
C PRO A 30 -12.31 12.58 -9.19
N LEU A 31 -11.93 12.22 -7.96
CA LEU A 31 -12.32 12.98 -6.77
C LEU A 31 -11.81 14.42 -6.81
N VAL A 32 -10.57 14.65 -7.24
CA VAL A 32 -10.00 16.00 -7.40
C VAL A 32 -10.67 16.75 -8.55
N ALA A 33 -11.01 16.08 -9.64
CA ALA A 33 -11.77 16.68 -10.75
C ALA A 33 -13.17 17.12 -10.28
N ASP A 34 -13.90 16.24 -9.60
CA ASP A 34 -15.21 16.52 -9.03
C ASP A 34 -15.17 17.64 -7.96
N LEU A 35 -14.06 17.74 -7.21
CA LEU A 35 -13.89 18.81 -6.23
C LEU A 35 -13.60 20.17 -6.89
N ALA A 36 -12.98 20.17 -8.08
CA ALA A 36 -12.65 21.39 -8.81
C ALA A 36 -13.84 21.94 -9.62
N GLU A 37 -14.61 21.06 -10.28
CA GLU A 37 -15.70 21.45 -11.18
C GLU A 37 -17.10 21.31 -10.54
N GLY A 38 -17.21 20.56 -9.45
CA GLY A 38 -18.46 20.18 -8.80
C GLY A 38 -18.93 18.78 -9.22
N ARG A 39 -19.85 18.19 -8.44
CA ARG A 39 -20.37 16.85 -8.71
C ARG A 39 -21.36 16.90 -9.87
N HIS A 40 -21.02 16.23 -10.97
CA HIS A 40 -21.90 16.09 -12.13
C HIS A 40 -22.87 14.93 -11.93
N VAL A 41 -24.16 15.24 -11.87
CA VAL A 41 -25.23 14.25 -11.90
C VAL A 41 -25.89 14.34 -13.26
N GLU A 42 -25.67 13.33 -14.09
CA GLU A 42 -26.32 13.21 -15.39
C GLU A 42 -27.57 12.34 -15.28
N GLN A 43 -28.71 12.91 -15.67
CA GLN A 43 -29.96 12.17 -15.78
C GLN A 43 -30.38 12.15 -17.26
N THR A 44 -30.28 10.98 -17.87
CA THR A 44 -30.76 10.75 -19.24
C THR A 44 -32.22 10.34 -19.21
N VAL A 45 -33.09 11.21 -19.71
CA VAL A 45 -34.53 10.93 -19.80
C VAL A 45 -34.87 10.62 -21.25
N ARG A 46 -35.57 9.49 -21.48
CA ARG A 46 -36.05 9.11 -22.80
C ARG A 46 -37.28 9.95 -23.14
N GLU A 47 -37.20 10.73 -24.21
CA GLU A 47 -38.35 11.46 -24.71
C GLU A 47 -39.30 10.56 -25.50
N PRO A 48 -40.62 10.86 -25.49
CA PRO A 48 -41.60 10.06 -26.21
C PRO A 48 -41.32 10.08 -27.72
N THR A 49 -41.28 8.90 -28.32
CA THR A 49 -40.97 8.72 -29.74
C THR A 49 -42.04 9.34 -30.63
N VAL A 50 -41.69 10.37 -31.40
CA VAL A 50 -42.57 10.96 -32.41
C VAL A 50 -42.46 10.14 -33.70
N ARG A 51 -43.56 9.49 -34.11
CA ARG A 51 -43.63 8.79 -35.41
C ARG A 51 -44.03 9.79 -36.49
N VAL A 52 -43.09 10.16 -37.35
CA VAL A 52 -43.36 10.95 -38.57
C VAL A 52 -43.03 10.06 -39.78
N ASN A 53 -44.00 9.83 -40.66
CA ASN A 53 -43.82 9.12 -41.94
C ASN A 53 -43.14 7.72 -41.84
N ARG A 54 -43.63 6.82 -40.98
CA ARG A 54 -43.12 5.44 -40.76
C ARG A 54 -41.68 5.33 -40.24
N THR A 55 -40.94 6.42 -40.10
CA THR A 55 -39.63 6.44 -39.45
C THR A 55 -39.79 6.74 -37.96
N LYS A 56 -39.18 5.90 -37.11
CA LYS A 56 -39.20 6.08 -35.65
C LYS A 56 -37.99 6.94 -35.26
N TYR A 57 -38.25 8.16 -34.82
CA TYR A 57 -37.22 9.02 -34.23
C TYR A 57 -37.25 8.83 -32.71
N GLU A 58 -36.09 8.64 -32.12
CA GLU A 58 -35.91 8.48 -30.68
C GLU A 58 -34.95 9.59 -30.23
N SER A 59 -35.48 10.64 -29.61
CA SER A 59 -34.68 11.70 -29.00
C SER A 59 -34.29 11.31 -27.58
N TRP A 60 -33.05 11.58 -27.22
CA TRP A 60 -32.52 11.42 -25.88
C TRP A 60 -32.08 12.81 -25.40
N THR A 61 -32.65 13.26 -24.29
CA THR A 61 -32.28 14.53 -23.66
C THR A 61 -31.55 14.22 -22.36
N THR A 62 -30.29 14.61 -22.29
CA THR A 62 -29.44 14.46 -21.10
C THR A 62 -29.45 15.76 -20.31
N TYR A 63 -29.89 15.70 -19.06
CA TYR A 63 -29.82 16.82 -18.13
C TYR A 63 -28.59 16.66 -17.25
N THR A 64 -27.64 17.59 -17.35
CA THR A 64 -26.46 17.64 -16.48
C THR A 64 -26.72 18.67 -15.38
N GLN A 65 -26.83 18.22 -14.13
CA GLN A 65 -26.91 19.11 -12.97
C GLN A 65 -25.55 19.13 -12.27
N ILE A 66 -25.05 20.33 -11.99
CA ILE A 66 -23.82 20.54 -11.23
C ILE A 66 -24.23 20.88 -9.81
N THR A 67 -23.85 20.04 -8.86
CA THR A 67 -24.15 20.21 -7.44
C THR A 67 -22.86 20.37 -6.65
N PRO A 68 -22.84 21.20 -5.58
CA PRO A 68 -21.69 21.27 -4.70
C PRO A 68 -21.47 19.94 -4.00
N PHE A 69 -20.21 19.64 -3.64
CA PHE A 69 -19.83 18.36 -3.04
C PHE A 69 -20.57 18.04 -1.73
N PHE A 70 -20.87 19.08 -0.94
CA PHE A 70 -21.73 19.00 0.22
C PHE A 70 -22.89 19.97 0.06
N ASP A 71 -24.11 19.45 0.18
CA ASP A 71 -25.33 20.23 0.09
C ASP A 71 -26.28 19.82 1.22
N MET A 72 -26.66 20.78 2.06
CA MET A 72 -27.62 20.53 3.14
C MET A 72 -29.05 20.35 2.61
N SER A 73 -29.34 20.83 1.40
CA SER A 73 -30.69 20.74 0.81
C SER A 73 -31.01 19.35 0.24
N LEU A 74 -29.98 18.58 -0.16
CA LEU A 74 -30.13 17.23 -0.72
C LEU A 74 -30.25 16.13 0.36
N GLY A 75 -30.08 16.48 1.64
CA GLY A 75 -30.25 15.57 2.78
C GLY A 75 -28.97 14.89 3.26
N LEU A 76 -29.09 14.08 4.32
CA LEU A 76 -27.94 13.42 4.97
C LEU A 76 -27.35 12.28 4.13
N GLU A 77 -28.18 11.57 3.37
CA GLU A 77 -27.73 10.44 2.53
C GLU A 77 -26.72 10.89 1.46
N PHE A 78 -27.01 12.01 0.79
CA PHE A 78 -26.10 12.63 -0.18
C PHE A 78 -24.75 12.98 0.45
N ASN A 79 -24.78 13.63 1.62
CA ASN A 79 -23.55 14.04 2.31
C ASN A 79 -22.75 12.84 2.84
N ALA A 80 -23.43 11.75 3.24
CA ALA A 80 -22.78 10.51 3.65
C ALA A 80 -22.07 9.82 2.47
N GLU A 81 -22.70 9.83 1.28
CA GLU A 81 -22.07 9.33 0.06
C GLU A 81 -20.81 10.12 -0.29
N SER A 82 -20.89 11.45 -0.30
CA SER A 82 -19.72 12.33 -0.52
C SER A 82 -18.61 12.08 0.51
N LEU A 83 -18.97 11.85 1.78
CA LEU A 83 -18.00 11.52 2.83
C LEU A 83 -17.35 10.15 2.60
N CYS A 84 -18.11 9.13 2.17
CA CYS A 84 -17.56 7.84 1.79
C CYS A 84 -16.58 7.95 0.61
N MET A 85 -16.86 8.81 -0.37
CA MET A 85 -15.95 9.08 -1.48
C MET A 85 -14.62 9.69 -1.00
N LEU A 86 -14.64 10.55 0.04
CA LEU A 86 -13.42 11.10 0.65
C LEU A 86 -12.68 10.07 1.54
N LEU A 87 -13.41 9.24 2.28
CA LEU A 87 -12.80 8.24 3.16
C LEU A 87 -12.13 7.11 2.39
N THR A 88 -12.64 6.76 1.21
CA THR A 88 -12.10 5.69 0.37
C THR A 88 -10.60 5.86 0.08
N PRO A 89 -10.13 6.96 -0.54
CA PRO A 89 -8.70 7.15 -0.78
C PRO A 89 -7.89 7.27 0.52
N LEU A 90 -8.45 7.79 1.61
CA LEU A 90 -7.77 7.84 2.91
C LEU A 90 -7.50 6.43 3.47
N THR A 91 -8.49 5.54 3.40
CA THR A 91 -8.32 4.15 3.85
C THR A 91 -7.35 3.37 2.95
N MET A 92 -7.37 3.61 1.63
CA MET A 92 -6.40 3.03 0.70
C MET A 92 -4.98 3.54 0.94
N ALA A 93 -4.81 4.84 1.20
CA ALA A 93 -3.52 5.44 1.56
C ALA A 93 -2.99 4.87 2.88
N ALA A 94 -3.86 4.71 3.88
CA ALA A 94 -3.50 4.06 5.15
C ALA A 94 -3.09 2.60 4.92
N GLY A 95 -3.78 1.85 4.05
CA GLY A 95 -3.39 0.49 3.66
C GLY A 95 -2.00 0.41 3.03
N CYS A 96 -1.71 1.33 2.11
CA CYS A 96 -0.38 1.45 1.49
C CYS A 96 0.71 1.77 2.53
N TYR A 97 0.45 2.73 3.43
CA TYR A 97 1.37 3.11 4.49
C TYR A 97 1.67 1.95 5.45
N LEU A 98 0.64 1.27 5.93
CA LEU A 98 0.78 0.12 6.84
C LEU A 98 1.54 -1.02 6.17
N SER A 99 1.28 -1.28 4.89
CA SER A 99 2.00 -2.28 4.11
C SER A 99 3.49 -1.94 3.98
N ALA A 100 3.84 -0.68 3.71
CA ALA A 100 5.23 -0.25 3.61
C ALA A 100 5.95 -0.38 4.98
N CYS A 101 5.27 0.03 6.05
CA CYS A 101 5.79 -0.11 7.41
C CYS A 101 6.03 -1.59 7.77
N ALA A 102 5.08 -2.47 7.48
CA ALA A 102 5.21 -3.90 7.69
C ALA A 102 6.42 -4.48 6.94
N HIS A 103 6.64 -4.06 5.70
CA HIS A 103 7.78 -4.52 4.90
C HIS A 103 9.12 -4.14 5.55
N VAL A 104 9.27 -2.90 6.03
CA VAL A 104 10.49 -2.44 6.72
C VAL A 104 10.73 -3.25 8.00
N ILE A 105 9.68 -3.55 8.76
CA ILE A 105 9.79 -4.34 9.99
C ILE A 105 10.25 -5.77 9.70
N VAL A 106 9.67 -6.41 8.66
CA VAL A 106 10.04 -7.77 8.29
C VAL A 106 11.48 -7.85 7.77
N ASP A 107 11.90 -6.88 6.95
CA ASP A 107 13.27 -6.81 6.42
C ASP A 107 14.30 -6.63 7.56
N GLN A 108 14.02 -5.75 8.52
CA GLN A 108 14.85 -5.58 9.71
C GLN A 108 14.91 -6.84 10.59
N ALA A 109 13.79 -7.56 10.71
CA ALA A 109 13.75 -8.81 11.47
C ALA A 109 14.55 -9.92 10.78
N ALA A 110 14.46 -10.02 9.45
CA ALA A 110 15.22 -10.99 8.66
C ALA A 110 16.74 -10.77 8.77
N HIS A 111 17.20 -9.52 8.64
CA HIS A 111 18.62 -9.18 8.78
C HIS A 111 19.18 -9.51 10.18
N ARG A 112 18.37 -9.41 11.24
CA ARG A 112 18.82 -9.77 12.60
C ARG A 112 19.05 -11.27 12.78
N LEU A 113 18.24 -12.10 12.11
CA LEU A 113 18.37 -13.55 12.18
C LEU A 113 19.61 -14.04 11.43
N ASP A 114 19.94 -13.41 10.30
CA ASP A 114 21.13 -13.75 9.50
C ASP A 114 22.42 -13.51 10.30
N VAL A 115 22.53 -12.35 10.96
CA VAL A 115 23.67 -12.02 11.84
C VAL A 115 23.82 -13.03 12.98
N GLN A 116 22.71 -13.49 13.56
CA GLN A 116 22.77 -14.45 14.67
C GLN A 116 23.21 -15.84 14.19
N HIS A 117 22.81 -16.26 12.98
CA HIS A 117 23.23 -17.53 12.41
C HIS A 117 24.75 -17.57 12.16
N ASP A 118 25.33 -16.45 11.70
CA ASP A 118 26.78 -16.31 11.51
C ASP A 118 27.55 -16.38 12.84
N GLU A 119 27.03 -15.76 13.91
CA GLU A 119 27.67 -15.81 15.24
C GLU A 119 27.66 -17.22 15.83
N ASP A 120 26.55 -17.95 15.70
CA ASP A 120 26.42 -19.32 16.20
C ASP A 120 27.35 -20.28 15.43
N GLN A 121 27.44 -20.13 14.10
CA GLN A 121 28.32 -20.95 13.26
C GLN A 121 29.81 -20.68 13.51
N PHE A 122 30.17 -19.42 13.77
CA PHE A 122 31.53 -19.05 14.16
C PHE A 122 31.89 -19.53 15.57
N GLY A 123 30.94 -19.45 16.51
CA GLY A 123 31.10 -19.93 17.89
C GLY A 123 31.38 -21.43 17.96
N ASP A 124 30.69 -22.25 17.16
CA ASP A 124 30.85 -23.71 17.19
C ASP A 124 32.17 -24.16 16.51
N SER A 125 32.58 -23.48 15.44
CA SER A 125 33.90 -23.69 14.82
C SER A 125 35.05 -23.38 15.78
N THR A 126 34.89 -22.33 16.61
CA THR A 126 35.88 -21.95 17.62
C THR A 126 35.96 -22.98 18.75
N ARG A 127 34.83 -23.60 19.13
CA ARG A 127 34.79 -24.69 20.11
C ARG A 127 35.44 -25.96 19.60
N HIS A 128 35.23 -26.32 18.32
CA HIS A 128 35.91 -27.44 17.69
C HIS A 128 37.44 -27.25 17.61
N LEU A 129 37.91 -26.03 17.35
CA LEU A 129 39.34 -25.68 17.37
C LEU A 129 39.96 -25.66 18.78
N ALA A 130 39.18 -25.41 19.83
CA ALA A 130 39.66 -25.46 21.21
C ALA A 130 39.97 -26.89 21.68
N THR A 131 39.36 -27.91 21.07
CA THR A 131 39.63 -29.35 21.30
C THR A 131 40.85 -29.91 20.56
N LEU A 132 41.49 -29.14 19.68
CA LEU A 132 42.73 -29.57 19.02
C LEU A 132 43.94 -29.44 19.99
N PRO A 133 44.84 -30.45 20.06
CA PRO A 133 46.00 -30.44 20.93
C PRO A 133 46.89 -29.23 20.64
N ALA A 134 47.47 -28.65 21.69
CA ALA A 134 48.06 -27.31 21.77
C ALA A 134 49.31 -27.03 20.89
N ALA A 135 49.61 -27.85 19.88
CA ALA A 135 50.86 -27.80 19.13
C ALA A 135 50.89 -26.76 17.99
N GLU A 136 49.78 -26.14 17.58
CA GLU A 136 49.75 -25.27 16.38
C GLU A 136 49.02 -23.91 16.55
N ARG A 137 49.02 -23.32 17.75
CA ARG A 137 48.28 -22.05 18.04
C ARG A 137 49.05 -20.74 17.80
N THR A 138 50.05 -20.68 16.92
CA THR A 138 50.91 -19.48 16.82
C THR A 138 50.66 -18.54 15.64
N LEU A 139 49.79 -18.85 14.67
CA LEU A 139 49.68 -17.99 13.49
C LEU A 139 48.25 -17.92 12.92
N GLN A 140 47.35 -17.14 13.53
CA GLN A 140 46.43 -16.26 12.76
C GLN A 140 45.45 -15.47 13.62
N CYS A 141 45.68 -14.16 13.71
CA CYS A 141 44.71 -13.06 13.66
C CYS A 141 45.51 -11.74 13.64
N PRO A 142 45.00 -10.57 13.16
CA PRO A 142 43.62 -10.11 13.41
C PRO A 142 42.97 -9.16 12.36
N ARG A 143 41.73 -8.75 12.71
CA ARG A 143 40.95 -7.51 12.39
C ARG A 143 39.69 -7.79 11.56
N VAL A 144 38.48 -7.81 12.12
CA VAL A 144 37.76 -6.77 12.91
C VAL A 144 37.74 -5.43 12.18
N PHE A 145 36.74 -5.24 11.30
CA PHE A 145 36.29 -3.92 10.89
C PHE A 145 34.88 -3.69 11.46
N SER A 146 34.84 -2.83 12.49
CA SER A 146 33.66 -2.33 13.18
C SER A 146 33.03 -1.22 12.33
N GLY A 147 31.84 -1.48 11.77
CA GLY A 147 31.01 -0.50 11.08
C GLY A 147 30.21 0.34 12.07
N LYS A 148 30.44 1.66 12.06
CA LYS A 148 29.84 2.64 12.97
C LYS A 148 28.38 2.92 12.64
N ALA A 149 27.57 3.07 13.70
CA ALA A 149 26.22 3.58 13.69
C ALA A 149 26.14 5.00 13.08
N PHE A 150 25.26 5.16 12.10
CA PHE A 150 24.91 6.45 11.50
C PHE A 150 23.86 7.13 12.37
N LYS A 151 24.21 8.28 12.94
CA LYS A 151 23.33 9.12 13.76
C LYS A 151 22.82 10.26 12.88
N VAL A 152 21.50 10.34 12.69
CA VAL A 152 20.84 11.46 12.02
C VAL A 152 20.45 12.46 13.09
N ASP A 153 21.12 13.61 13.11
CA ASP A 153 20.73 14.74 13.93
C ASP A 153 19.72 15.61 13.15
N THR A 154 18.57 15.85 13.78
CA THR A 154 17.52 16.81 13.41
C THR A 154 17.93 18.26 13.66
#